data_AF-A0A0L7L7Y0-F1
#
_entry.id   AF-A0A0L7L7Y0-F1
#
_cell.length_a   1.000
_cell.length_b   1.000
_cell.length_c   1.000
_cell.angle_alpha   90.00
_cell.angle_beta   90.00
_cell.angle_gamma   90.00
#
_symmetry.space_group_name_H-M   'P 1'
#
loop_
_entity.id
_entity.type
_entity.pdbx_description
1 polymer ?
#
loop_
_entity_poly.entity_id
_entity_poly.type
_entity_poly.pdbx_seq_one_letter_code
_entity_poly.pdbx_strand_id
1 'polypeptide(L)' 'MTLGTYNRHQATKKKQAALAAAFPQGIRCQKCLEYGHWSYECKGKRKILVRPSRTQVLKKNLKDKEEGSC' A
#
# COMPACT_ATOMS: atom_id res chain seq x y z
N MET A 1 -35.95 15.40 6.66
CA MET A 1 -34.50 15.39 6.37
C MET A 1 -33.94 16.80 6.61
N THR A 2 -33.49 17.11 7.82
CA THR A 2 -32.93 18.43 8.15
C THR A 2 -31.57 18.63 7.48
N LEU A 3 -31.23 19.85 7.03
CA LEU A 3 -29.94 20.17 6.39
C LEU A 3 -28.70 19.63 7.14
N GLY A 4 -28.76 19.54 8.48
CA GLY A 4 -27.68 18.99 9.31
C GLY A 4 -27.45 17.48 9.17
N THR A 5 -28.48 16.67 8.86
CA THR A 5 -28.30 15.23 8.61
C THR A 5 -27.71 14.99 7.23
N TYR A 6 -28.12 15.78 6.22
CA TYR A 6 -27.58 15.75 4.86
C TYR A 6 -26.07 16.02 4.82
N ASN A 7 -25.59 17.06 5.51
CA ASN A 7 -24.15 17.37 5.60
C ASN A 7 -23.35 16.24 6.27
N ARG A 8 -23.92 15.57 7.27
CA ARG A 8 -23.29 14.42 7.94
C ARG A 8 -23.15 13.22 7.00
N HIS A 9 -24.19 12.90 6.21
CA HIS A 9 -24.15 11.83 5.21
C HIS A 9 -23.15 12.12 4.07
N GLN A 10 -23.04 13.39 3.65
CA GLN A 10 -22.02 13.76 2.66
C GLN A 10 -20.60 13.57 3.21
N ALA A 11 -20.34 13.97 4.47
CA ALA A 11 -19.03 13.82 5.09
C ALA A 11 -18.63 12.35 5.23
N THR A 12 -19.55 11.45 5.61
CA THR A 12 -19.27 10.01 5.70
C THR A 12 -18.98 9.40 4.33
N LYS A 13 -19.73 9.81 3.29
CA LYS A 13 -19.49 9.35 1.91
C LYS A 13 -18.12 9.81 1.39
N LYS A 14 -17.71 11.06 1.63
CA LYS A 14 -16.38 11.57 1.29
C LYS A 14 -15.27 10.80 2.01
N LYS A 15 -15.44 10.51 3.30
CA LYS A 15 -14.47 9.73 4.09
C LYS A 15 -14.32 8.30 3.56
N GLN A 16 -15.42 7.64 3.21
CA GLN A 16 -15.39 6.30 2.61
C GLN A 16 -14.70 6.32 1.24
N ALA A 17 -14.98 7.32 0.40
CA ALA A 17 -14.32 7.47 -0.90
C ALA A 17 -12.80 7.70 -0.75
N ALA A 18 -12.37 8.53 0.20
CA ALA A 18 -10.95 8.75 0.49
C ALA A 18 -10.25 7.47 0.99
N LEU A 19 -10.93 6.67 1.83
CA LEU A 19 -10.41 5.37 2.27
C LEU A 19 -10.30 4.36 1.12
N ALA A 20 -11.30 4.29 0.25
CA ALA A 20 -11.27 3.43 -0.93
C ALA A 20 -10.17 3.83 -1.92
N ALA A 21 -9.92 5.14 -2.10
CA ALA A 21 -8.83 5.64 -2.93
C ALA A 21 -7.44 5.35 -2.34
N ALA A 22 -7.28 5.46 -1.02
CA ALA A 22 -6.02 5.18 -0.34
C ALA A 22 -5.66 3.68 -0.33
N PHE A 23 -6.66 2.80 -0.31
CA PHE A 23 -6.48 1.34 -0.21
C PHE A 23 -7.34 0.59 -1.24
N PRO A 24 -6.97 0.62 -2.54
CA PRO A 24 -7.80 0.04 -3.60
C PRO A 24 -8.04 -1.46 -3.45
N GLN A 25 -7.07 -2.20 -2.90
CA GLN A 25 -7.12 -3.64 -2.65
C GLN A 25 -7.31 -4.00 -1.16
N GLY A 26 -7.77 -3.03 -0.33
CA GLY A 26 -8.04 -3.23 1.09
C GLY A 26 -6.82 -3.06 2.00
N ILE A 27 -7.01 -3.42 3.28
CA ILE A 27 -5.97 -3.23 4.31
C ILE A 27 -4.79 -4.17 4.07
N ARG A 28 -3.58 -3.62 4.05
CA ARG A 28 -2.34 -4.38 3.94
C ARG A 28 -1.72 -4.60 5.33
N CYS A 29 -1.44 -5.85 5.66
CA CYS A 29 -0.79 -6.20 6.92
C CYS A 29 0.70 -5.82 6.90
N GLN A 30 1.18 -5.08 7.90
CA GLN A 30 2.59 -4.69 7.99
C GLN A 30 3.54 -5.88 8.25
N LYS A 31 3.06 -6.98 8.84
CA LYS A 31 3.89 -8.14 9.21
C LYS A 31 4.18 -9.05 8.01
N CYS A 32 3.14 -9.49 7.31
CA CYS A 32 3.25 -10.43 6.19
C CYS A 32 3.14 -9.77 4.80
N LEU A 33 2.72 -8.50 4.74
CA LEU A 33 2.50 -7.72 3.51
C LEU A 33 1.33 -8.19 2.63
N GLU A 34 0.53 -9.14 3.09
CA GLU A 34 -0.71 -9.61 2.46
C GLU A 34 -1.90 -8.69 2.78
N TYR A 35 -2.96 -8.81 1.98
CA TYR A 35 -4.19 -8.04 2.14
C TYR A 35 -5.25 -8.79 2.95
N GLY A 36 -6.19 -8.05 3.55
CA GLY A 36 -7.42 -8.61 4.12
C GLY A 36 -7.42 -8.86 5.62
N HIS A 37 -6.37 -8.48 6.35
CA HIS A 37 -6.36 -8.54 7.81
C HIS A 37 -5.48 -7.45 8.43
N TRP A 38 -5.77 -7.12 9.68
CA TRP A 38 -4.97 -6.19 10.45
C TRP A 38 -3.73 -6.86 11.04
N SER A 39 -2.72 -6.06 11.39
CA SER A 39 -1.46 -6.56 11.93
C SER A 39 -1.63 -7.36 13.24
N TYR A 40 -2.69 -7.09 14.02
CA TYR A 40 -2.99 -7.81 15.26
C TYR A 40 -3.59 -9.22 15.01
N GLU A 41 -4.36 -9.40 13.94
CA GLU A 41 -4.94 -10.69 13.51
C GLU A 41 -3.94 -11.58 12.75
N CYS A 42 -2.79 -11.02 12.36
CA CYS A 42 -1.83 -11.72 11.52
C CYS A 42 -1.19 -12.92 12.26
N LYS A 43 -1.51 -14.13 11.78
CA LYS A 43 -0.92 -15.41 12.23
C LYS A 43 0.35 -15.79 11.45
N GLY A 44 0.71 -15.05 10.41
CA GLY A 44 1.88 -15.32 9.57
C GLY A 44 3.20 -14.90 10.20
N LYS A 45 4.31 -15.48 9.71
CA LYS A 45 5.67 -15.03 10.06
C LYS A 45 5.96 -13.68 9.39
N ARG A 46 6.81 -12.85 10.00
CA ARG A 46 7.22 -11.57 9.41
C ARG A 46 8.03 -11.84 8.14
N LYS A 47 7.59 -11.30 7.01
CA LYS A 47 8.34 -11.38 5.74
C LYS A 47 9.41 -10.28 5.76
N ILE A 48 10.68 -10.66 5.93
CA ILE A 48 11.78 -9.70 5.82
C ILE A 48 12.05 -9.49 4.33
N LEU A 49 11.52 -8.40 3.78
CA LEU A 49 11.95 -7.92 2.47
C LEU A 49 13.22 -7.08 2.68
N VAL A 50 14.37 -7.63 2.32
CA VAL A 50 15.61 -6.86 2.32
C VAL A 50 15.53 -5.83 1.19
N ARG A 51 15.52 -4.55 1.55
CA ARG A 51 15.66 -3.47 0.57
C ARG A 51 17.09 -3.52 0.02
N PRO A 52 17.30 -3.58 -1.30
CA PRO A 52 18.65 -3.58 -1.87
C PRO A 52 19.36 -2.28 -1.51
N SER A 53 20.66 -2.36 -1.26
CA SER A 53 21.48 -1.18 -0.99
C SER A 53 21.52 -0.26 -2.22
N ARG A 54 21.82 1.02 -2.00
CA ARG A 54 21.93 1.99 -3.11
C ARG A 54 22.97 1.55 -4.14
N THR A 55 24.07 0.94 -3.69
CA THR A 55 25.11 0.38 -4.57
C THR A 55 24.64 -0.83 -5.36
N GLN A 56 23.83 -1.72 -4.77
CA GLN A 56 23.22 -2.84 -5.49
C GLN A 56 22.25 -2.36 -6.57
N VAL A 57 21.44 -1.33 -6.29
CA VAL A 57 20.54 -0.72 -7.29
C VAL A 57 21.34 -0.10 -8.43
N LEU A 58 22.39 0.66 -8.13
CA LEU A 58 23.25 1.26 -9.15
C LEU A 58 23.90 0.21 -10.06
N LYS A 59 24.42 -0.89 -9.48
CA LYS A 59 25.01 -1.99 -10.25
C LYS A 59 24.00 -2.64 -11.20
N LYS A 60 22.76 -2.86 -10.76
CA LYS A 60 21.70 -3.38 -11.63
C LYS A 60 21.42 -2.43 -12.81
N ASN A 61 21.22 -1.15 -12.52
CA ASN A 61 20.95 -0.14 -13.55
C ASN A 61 22.09 0.01 -14.58
N LEU A 62 23.35 -0.18 -14.17
CA LEU A 62 24.48 -0.16 -15.11
C LEU A 62 24.47 -1.39 -16.02
N LYS A 63 24.23 -2.59 -15.46
CA LYS A 63 24.07 -3.83 -16.23
C LYS A 63 22.92 -3.74 -17.22
N ASP A 64 21.76 -3.23 -16.79
CA ASP A 64 20.57 -3.08 -17.66
C ASP A 64 20.84 -2.15 -18.86
N LYS A 65 21.74 -1.16 -18.69
CA LYS A 65 22.17 -0.27 -19.79
C LYS A 65 23.16 -0.93 -20.75
N GLU A 66 24.04 -1.78 -20.24
CA GLU A 66 24.98 -2.57 -21.05
C GLU A 66 24.24 -3.64 -21.87
N GLU A 67 23.26 -4.31 -21.24
CA GLU A 67 22.43 -5.34 -21.88
C GLU A 67 21.38 -4.76 -22.84
N GLY A 68 20.85 -3.56 -22.55
CA GLY A 68 19.91 -2.83 -23.40
C GLY A 68 20.53 -1.98 -24.52
N SER A 69 21.84 -2.10 -24.76
CA SER A 69 22.56 -1.37 -25.81
C SER A 69 22.49 -2.05 -27.19
N CYS A 70 21.57 -2.99 -27.39
CA CYS A 70 21.33 -3.64 -28.68
C CYS A 70 20.06 -3.11 -29.35
#